data_AF-A0A4R5NPS5-F1
#
_entry.id   AF-A0A4R5NPS5-F1
#
_cell.length_a   1.000
_cell.length_b   1.000
_cell.length_c   1.000
_cell.angle_alpha   90.00
_cell.angle_beta   90.00
_cell.angle_gamma   90.00
#
_symmetry.space_group_name_H-M   'P 1'
#
loop_
_entity.id
_entity.type
_entity.pdbx_description
1 polymer ?
#
loop_
_entity_poly.entity_id
_entity_poly.type
_entity_poly.pdbx_seq_one_letter_code
_entity_poly.pdbx_strand_id
1 'polypeptide(L)'
;MKCPWCGVQIAEGSKFCPECGHTLDPNATKNLKQAQKEIPKTKGNTFWENLAATGNVIQAIGKMGCALLIVLIFGALLLALLF
;
A
#
# COMPACT_ATOMS: atom_id res chain seq x y z
N MET A 1 -29.72 27.95 11.94
CA MET A 1 -29.01 28.01 10.63
C MET A 1 -29.40 26.82 9.74
N LYS A 2 -29.18 26.88 8.42
CA LYS A 2 -29.39 25.71 7.52
C LYS A 2 -28.09 24.95 7.31
N CYS A 3 -28.18 23.62 7.27
CA CYS A 3 -27.05 22.75 6.91
C CYS A 3 -26.59 23.03 5.48
N PRO A 4 -25.31 23.29 5.21
CA PRO A 4 -24.82 23.51 3.85
C PRO A 4 -24.78 22.21 3.02
N TRP A 5 -24.85 21.03 3.64
CA TRP A 5 -24.77 19.74 2.95
C TRP A 5 -26.12 19.12 2.61
N CYS A 6 -27.08 19.17 3.55
CA CYS A 6 -28.41 18.57 3.35
C CYS A 6 -29.56 19.58 3.38
N GLY A 7 -29.31 20.85 3.72
CA GLY A 7 -30.32 21.91 3.73
C GLY A 7 -31.27 21.94 4.94
N VAL A 8 -31.19 20.98 5.87
CA VAL A 8 -32.08 20.95 7.05
C VAL A 8 -31.84 22.13 7.98
N GLN A 9 -32.88 22.55 8.69
CA GLN A 9 -32.81 23.54 9.76
C GLN A 9 -32.10 22.93 10.99
N ILE A 10 -31.06 23.59 11.47
CA ILE A 10 -30.27 23.16 12.64
C ILE A 10 -30.23 24.31 13.66
N ALA A 11 -30.26 23.94 14.95
CA ALA A 11 -30.06 24.86 16.05
C ALA A 11 -28.66 25.50 15.99
N GLU A 12 -28.59 26.77 16.38
CA GLU A 12 -27.32 27.51 16.42
C GLU A 12 -26.41 26.94 17.53
N GLY A 13 -25.12 26.82 17.23
CA GLY A 13 -24.14 26.19 18.14
C GLY A 13 -24.01 24.67 18.04
N SER A 14 -24.78 24.01 17.17
CA SER A 14 -24.63 22.57 16.91
C SER A 14 -23.28 22.26 16.24
N LYS A 15 -22.52 21.31 16.81
CA LYS A 15 -21.21 20.87 16.25
C LYS A 15 -21.35 19.89 15.07
N PHE A 16 -22.50 19.23 14.95
CA PHE A 16 -22.80 18.24 13.91
C PHE A 16 -24.26 18.36 13.46
N CYS A 17 -24.54 17.96 12.23
CA CYS A 17 -25.90 17.85 11.71
C CYS A 17 -26.55 16.55 12.18
N PRO A 18 -27.71 16.59 12.87
CA PRO A 18 -28.39 15.38 13.36
C PRO A 18 -28.99 14.54 12.23
N GLU A 19 -29.28 15.13 11.06
CA GLU A 19 -29.88 14.40 9.92
C GLU A 19 -28.83 13.75 9.03
N CYS A 20 -27.76 14.48 8.66
CA CYS A 20 -26.76 13.96 7.71
C CYS A 20 -25.43 13.55 8.33
N GLY A 21 -25.21 13.83 9.62
CA GLY A 21 -23.98 13.45 10.34
C GLY A 21 -22.74 14.29 10.02
N HIS A 22 -22.81 15.23 9.08
CA HIS A 22 -21.67 16.11 8.77
C HIS A 22 -21.36 17.06 9.93
N THR A 23 -20.07 17.27 10.21
CA THR A 23 -19.61 18.22 11.22
C THR A 23 -19.73 19.65 10.72
N LEU A 24 -20.36 20.52 11.51
CA LEU A 24 -20.47 21.96 11.24
C LEU A 24 -19.30 22.75 11.84
N ASP A 25 -18.43 22.07 12.60
CA ASP A 25 -17.26 22.67 13.24
C ASP A 25 -16.08 22.71 12.26
N PRO A 26 -15.59 23.91 11.85
CA PRO A 26 -14.46 24.03 10.93
C PRO A 26 -13.13 23.50 11.50
N ASN A 27 -13.02 23.29 12.81
CA ASN A 27 -11.86 22.70 13.46
C ASN A 27 -11.96 21.18 13.65
N ALA A 28 -13.14 20.57 13.49
CA ALA A 28 -13.29 19.12 13.56
C ALA A 28 -12.48 18.41 12.45
N THR A 29 -12.45 18.97 11.24
CA THR A 29 -11.69 18.42 10.11
C THR A 29 -10.16 18.43 10.35
N LYS A 30 -9.65 19.39 11.13
CA LYS A 30 -8.23 19.45 11.49
C LYS A 30 -7.86 18.31 12.44
N ASN A 31 -8.73 18.06 13.41
CA ASN A 31 -8.53 17.00 14.40
C ASN A 31 -8.61 15.60 13.78
N LEU A 32 -9.46 15.35 12.77
CA LEU A 32 -9.49 14.06 12.05
C LEU A 32 -8.17 13.81 11.30
N LYS A 33 -7.60 14.84 10.68
CA LYS A 33 -6.30 14.73 9.98
C LYS A 33 -5.13 14.57 10.95
N GLN A 34 -5.21 15.16 12.15
CA GLN A 34 -4.19 15.01 13.20
C GLN A 34 -4.31 13.67 13.93
N ALA A 35 -5.52 13.15 14.13
CA ALA A 35 -5.73 11.78 14.62
C ALA A 35 -5.19 10.75 13.60
N GLN A 36 -5.39 10.97 12.30
CA GLN A 36 -4.72 10.21 11.23
C GLN A 36 -3.20 10.39 11.17
N LYS A 37 -2.65 11.40 11.86
CA LYS A 37 -1.22 11.67 11.93
C LYS A 37 -0.53 10.91 13.07
N GLU A 38 -1.27 10.56 14.12
CA GLU A 38 -0.79 9.71 15.22
C GLU A 38 -1.07 8.23 15.01
N ILE A 39 -1.88 7.87 14.00
CA ILE A 39 -1.79 6.53 13.41
C ILE A 39 -0.36 6.41 12.87
N PRO A 40 0.51 5.57 13.45
CA PRO A 40 1.84 5.37 12.89
C PRO A 40 1.62 4.92 11.45
N LYS A 41 2.22 5.63 10.49
CA LYS A 41 2.27 5.20 9.10
C LYS A 41 3.15 3.96 8.98
N THR A 42 2.87 2.90 9.73
CA THR A 42 3.29 1.57 9.34
C THR A 42 2.44 1.23 8.14
N LYS A 43 3.07 1.38 6.98
CA LYS A 43 2.76 0.73 5.72
C LYS A 43 1.77 -0.42 5.96
N GLY A 44 0.54 -0.23 5.51
CA GLY A 44 -0.50 -1.24 5.63
C GLY A 44 0.03 -2.58 5.14
N ASN A 45 -0.32 -3.64 5.86
CA ASN A 45 0.06 -5.03 5.65
C ASN A 45 1.58 -5.33 5.74
N THR A 46 1.97 -5.85 6.90
CA THR A 46 3.27 -6.45 7.25
C THR A 46 3.63 -7.72 6.46
N PHE A 47 3.10 -7.87 5.25
CA PHE A 47 3.47 -8.94 4.31
C PHE A 47 4.65 -8.52 3.43
N TRP A 48 4.64 -7.32 2.84
CA TRP A 48 5.71 -6.88 1.91
C TRP A 48 6.97 -6.33 2.60
N GLU A 49 6.87 -5.87 3.85
CA GLU A 49 8.02 -5.34 4.62
C GLU A 49 8.99 -6.47 5.04
N ASN A 50 8.44 -7.64 5.41
CA ASN A 50 9.24 -8.85 5.66
C ASN A 50 9.73 -9.50 4.36
N LEU A 51 9.00 -9.36 3.25
CA LEU A 51 9.41 -9.87 1.94
C LEU A 51 10.72 -9.21 1.46
N ALA A 52 10.90 -7.91 1.71
CA ALA A 52 12.14 -7.19 1.41
C ALA A 52 13.32 -7.63 2.30
N ALA A 53 13.07 -7.94 3.57
CA ALA A 53 14.10 -8.46 4.49
C ALA A 53 14.52 -9.90 4.17
N THR A 54 13.64 -10.70 3.55
CA THR A 54 13.95 -12.05 3.05
C THR A 54 14.50 -12.09 1.61
N GLY A 55 14.69 -10.92 0.98
CA GLY A 55 15.08 -10.78 -0.43
C GLY A 55 16.43 -11.40 -0.82
N ASN A 56 17.28 -11.77 0.15
CA ASN A 56 18.58 -12.38 -0.12
C ASN A 56 18.52 -13.90 -0.38
N VAL A 57 17.45 -14.59 0.04
CA VAL A 57 17.34 -16.06 -0.10
C VAL A 57 16.59 -16.46 -1.38
N ILE A 58 15.62 -15.66 -1.82
CA ILE A 58 14.78 -15.98 -2.99
C ILE A 58 15.49 -15.66 -4.33
N GLN A 59 16.43 -14.71 -4.36
CA GLN A 59 17.21 -14.36 -5.58
C GLN A 59 18.18 -15.46 -6.05
N ALA A 60 18.58 -16.39 -5.17
CA ALA A 60 19.61 -17.39 -5.49
C ALA A 60 19.09 -18.53 -6.39
N ILE A 61 17.80 -18.87 -6.31
CA ILE A 61 17.27 -20.06 -7.01
C ILE A 61 16.92 -19.74 -8.48
N GLY A 62 16.48 -18.51 -8.78
CA GLY A 62 16.07 -18.11 -10.14
C GLY A 62 17.22 -17.88 -11.12
N LYS A 63 18.40 -17.48 -10.65
CA LYS A 63 19.56 -17.19 -11.52
C LYS A 63 20.39 -18.43 -11.84
N MET A 64 20.42 -19.42 -10.94
CA MET A 64 21.30 -20.59 -11.08
C MET A 64 20.77 -21.60 -12.11
N GLY A 65 19.44 -21.72 -12.26
CA GLY A 65 18.82 -22.62 -13.24
C GLY A 65 19.07 -22.22 -14.70
N CYS A 66 18.95 -20.93 -15.03
CA CYS A 66 19.20 -20.46 -16.39
C CYS A 66 20.66 -20.61 -16.81
N ALA A 67 21.62 -20.36 -15.90
CA ALA A 67 23.04 -20.54 -16.21
C ALA A 67 23.39 -22.00 -16.53
N LEU A 68 22.84 -22.96 -15.75
CA LEU A 68 23.06 -24.38 -15.99
C LEU A 68 22.48 -24.83 -17.34
N LEU A 69 21.26 -24.41 -17.67
CA LEU A 69 20.63 -24.74 -18.95
C LEU A 69 21.39 -24.15 -20.14
N ILE A 70 21.86 -22.89 -20.03
CA ILE A 70 22.65 -22.26 -21.08
C ILE A 70 23.96 -23.02 -21.30
N VAL A 71 24.67 -23.41 -20.24
CA VAL A 71 25.93 -24.17 -20.35
C VAL A 71 25.70 -25.54 -20.99
N LEU A 72 24.62 -26.24 -20.64
CA LEU A 72 24.29 -27.55 -21.21
C LEU A 72 23.94 -27.44 -22.70
N ILE A 73 23.12 -26.46 -23.09
CA ILE A 73 22.74 -26.25 -24.50
C ILE A 73 23.96 -25.86 -25.33
N PHE A 74 24.75 -24.90 -24.85
CA PHE A 74 25.91 -24.40 -25.59
C PHE A 74 27.00 -25.47 -25.69
N GLY A 75 27.24 -26.24 -24.62
CA GLY A 75 28.19 -27.35 -24.63
C GLY A 75 27.78 -28.48 -25.58
N ALA A 76 26.50 -28.85 -25.59
CA ALA A 76 25.99 -29.86 -26.53
C ALA A 76 26.12 -29.40 -27.99
N LEU A 77 25.82 -28.12 -28.28
CA LEU A 77 25.96 -27.56 -29.62
C LEU A 77 27.42 -27.55 -30.10
N LEU A 78 28.36 -27.22 -29.21
CA LEU A 78 29.79 -27.15 -29.54
C LEU A 78 30.38 -28.54 -29.79
N LEU A 79 29.95 -29.55 -29.03
CA LEU A 79 30.28 -30.95 -29.30
C LEU A 79 29.72 -31.42 -30.63
N ALA A 80 28.45 -31.11 -30.93
CA ALA A 80 27.82 -31.47 -32.21
C ALA A 80 28.48 -30.83 -33.44
N LEU A 81 29.23 -29.74 -33.27
CA LEU A 81 30.02 -29.11 -34.35
C LEU A 81 31.44 -29.67 -34.47
N LEU A 82 31.93 -30.36 -33.45
CA LEU A 82 33.27 -30.98 -33.43
C LEU A 82 33.28 -32.42 -33.96
N PHE A 83 32.11 -33.07 -34.02
CA PHE A 83 31.91 -34.41 -34.55
C PHE A 83 31.12 -34.35 -35.87
#